data_AF-A0A925KNZ7-F1
#
_entry.id   AF-A0A925KNZ7-F1
#
_cell.length_a   1.000
_cell.length_b   1.000
_cell.length_c   1.000
_cell.angle_alpha   90.00
_cell.angle_beta   90.00
_cell.angle_gamma   90.00
#
_symmetry.space_group_name_H-M   'P 1'
#
loop_
_entity.id
_entity.type
_entity.pdbx_description
1 polymer ?
#
loop_
_entity_poly.entity_id
_entity_poly.type
_entity_poly.pdbx_seq_one_letter_code
_entity_poly.pdbx_strand_id
1 'polypeptide(L)'
;MEGKGAGRDNVFVERLWKTIHYEEVYWHAYASVSDAKTGLARYIDFYHGRRPHRALDGVTPVAVYFDSLPVPLAAYPAGLH
;
A
#
# COMPACT_ATOMS: atom_id res chain seq x y z
N MET A 1 -0.91 -5.96 -29.74
CA MET A 1 -0.54 -7.39 -29.65
C MET A 1 0.66 -7.42 -28.72
N GLU A 2 0.69 -7.99 -27.51
CA GLU A 2 0.04 -9.15 -26.90
C GLU A 2 -0.82 -8.73 -25.68
N GLY A 3 -1.92 -9.44 -25.40
CA GLY A 3 -2.95 -8.97 -24.48
C GLY A 3 -2.51 -8.92 -23.02
N LYS A 4 -2.77 -7.80 -22.32
CA LYS A 4 -2.72 -7.73 -20.85
C LYS A 4 -3.49 -6.53 -20.31
N GLY A 5 -4.75 -6.44 -20.72
CA GLY A 5 -5.75 -5.50 -20.22
C GLY A 5 -6.91 -6.27 -19.59
N ALA A 6 -6.61 -7.16 -18.66
CA ALA A 6 -7.65 -7.82 -17.89
C ALA A 6 -8.01 -6.88 -16.73
N GLY A 7 -9.26 -6.44 -16.64
CA GLY A 7 -9.72 -5.63 -15.50
C GLY A 7 -9.34 -6.22 -14.14
N ARG A 8 -9.21 -7.55 -14.05
CA ARG A 8 -8.70 -8.29 -12.88
C ARG A 8 -7.33 -7.84 -12.37
N ASP A 9 -6.41 -7.50 -13.26
CA ASP A 9 -5.05 -7.08 -12.87
C ASP A 9 -5.07 -5.69 -12.22
N ASN A 10 -6.05 -4.85 -12.60
CA ASN A 10 -6.19 -3.50 -12.05
C ASN A 10 -7.06 -3.44 -10.79
N VAL A 11 -7.87 -4.47 -10.49
CA VAL A 11 -8.80 -4.46 -9.34
C VAL A 11 -8.09 -4.14 -8.02
N PHE A 12 -6.87 -4.66 -7.82
CA PHE A 12 -6.11 -4.37 -6.61
C PHE A 12 -5.71 -2.89 -6.53
N VAL A 13 -5.16 -2.36 -7.62
CA VAL A 13 -4.73 -0.95 -7.72
C VAL A 13 -5.93 -0.02 -7.54
N GLU A 14 -7.06 -0.31 -8.18
CA GLU A 14 -8.29 0.49 -8.04
C GLU A 14 -8.83 0.49 -6.61
N ARG A 15 -8.82 -0.67 -5.92
CA ARG A 15 -9.26 -0.77 -4.53
C ARG A 15 -8.34 0.02 -3.59
N LEU A 16 -7.03 -0.08 -3.79
CA LEU A 16 -6.05 0.70 -3.04
C LEU A 16 -6.29 2.20 -3.28
N TRP A 17 -6.44 2.60 -4.54
CA TRP A 17 -6.63 4.00 -4.90
C TRP A 17 -7.92 4.58 -4.32
N LYS A 18 -9.02 3.82 -4.36
CA LYS A 18 -10.27 4.21 -3.68
C LYS A 18 -10.01 4.43 -2.20
N THR A 19 -9.33 3.52 -1.51
CA THR A 19 -9.05 3.65 -0.08
C THR A 19 -8.23 4.90 0.23
N ILE A 20 -7.16 5.16 -0.53
CA ILE A 20 -6.34 6.36 -0.41
C ILE A 20 -7.18 7.63 -0.59
N HIS A 21 -8.05 7.66 -1.60
CA HIS A 21 -8.91 8.82 -1.85
C HIS A 21 -9.83 9.13 -0.68
N TYR A 22 -10.50 8.11 -0.13
CA TYR A 22 -11.45 8.32 0.95
C TYR A 22 -10.79 8.63 2.30
N GLU A 23 -9.66 7.99 2.61
CA GLU A 23 -9.05 8.10 3.95
C GLU A 23 -8.04 9.23 4.06
N GLU A 24 -7.32 9.58 2.99
CA GLU A 24 -6.23 10.56 3.00
C GLU A 24 -6.55 11.78 2.14
N VAL A 25 -7.00 11.61 0.89
CA VAL A 25 -7.11 12.75 -0.04
C VAL A 25 -8.36 13.60 0.21
N TYR A 26 -9.54 13.01 0.35
CA TYR A 26 -10.80 13.78 0.44
C TYR A 26 -10.89 14.62 1.70
N TRP A 27 -10.25 14.21 2.80
CA TRP A 27 -10.27 14.94 4.06
C TRP A 27 -9.08 15.87 4.27
N HIS A 28 -8.16 15.98 3.31
CA HIS A 28 -6.95 16.77 3.49
C HIS A 28 -6.89 17.93 2.49
N ALA A 29 -6.81 19.14 3.03
CA ALA A 29 -6.57 20.35 2.27
C ALA A 29 -5.06 20.60 2.20
N TYR A 30 -4.39 19.99 1.22
CA TYR A 30 -2.96 20.21 1.02
C TYR A 30 -2.70 21.64 0.50
N ALA A 31 -1.78 22.35 1.13
CA ALA A 31 -1.39 23.70 0.72
C ALA A 31 -0.51 23.69 -0.56
N SER A 32 0.19 22.58 -0.81
CA SER A 32 1.03 22.40 -1.99
C SER A 32 1.10 20.94 -2.43
N VAL A 33 1.63 20.71 -3.64
CA VAL A 33 1.95 19.36 -4.14
C VAL A 33 3.00 18.66 -3.26
N SER A 34 3.94 19.42 -2.67
CA SER A 34 4.92 18.85 -1.75
C SER A 34 4.23 18.30 -0.50
N ASP A 35 3.28 19.05 0.07
CA ASP A 35 2.53 18.62 1.25
C ASP A 35 1.69 17.38 0.95
N ALA A 36 1.07 17.34 -0.24
CA ALA A 36 0.33 16.16 -0.70
C ALA A 36 1.24 14.93 -0.82
N LYS A 37 2.45 15.07 -1.37
CA LYS A 37 3.43 13.97 -1.45
C LYS A 37 3.83 13.47 -0.07
N THR A 38 4.11 14.36 0.88
CA THR A 38 4.48 13.99 2.24
C THR A 38 3.31 13.32 2.97
N GLY A 39 2.08 13.84 2.82
CA GLY A 39 0.87 13.23 3.36
C GLY A 39 0.65 11.82 2.84
N LEU A 40 0.68 11.67 1.52
CA LEU A 40 0.51 10.37 0.86
C LEU A 40 1.60 9.37 1.27
N ALA A 41 2.87 9.79 1.36
CA ALA A 41 3.94 8.91 1.83
C ALA A 41 3.67 8.37 3.25
N ARG A 42 3.33 9.27 4.19
CA ARG A 42 2.97 8.86 5.56
C ARG A 42 1.79 7.91 5.60
N TYR A 43 0.78 8.17 4.77
CA TYR A 43 -0.41 7.32 4.70
C TYR A 43 -0.07 5.94 4.15
N ILE A 44 0.75 5.84 3.11
CA ILE A 44 1.18 4.56 2.53
C ILE A 44 1.99 3.76 3.56
N ASP A 45 2.91 4.39 4.29
CA ASP A 45 3.68 3.74 5.35
C ASP A 45 2.77 3.21 6.48
N PHE A 46 1.77 4.00 6.86
CA PHE A 46 0.73 3.55 7.79
C PHE A 46 -0.06 2.35 7.24
N TYR A 47 -0.55 2.45 6.01
CA TYR A 47 -1.37 1.43 5.36
C TYR A 47 -0.63 0.09 5.24
N HIS A 48 0.65 0.10 4.87
CA HIS A 48 1.46 -1.11 4.72
C HIS A 48 2.03 -1.66 6.02
N GLY A 49 2.44 -0.78 6.94
CA GLY A 49 3.23 -1.18 8.11
C GLY A 49 2.45 -1.32 9.41
N ARG A 50 1.30 -0.64 9.54
CA ARG A 50 0.62 -0.48 10.85
C ARG A 50 -0.86 -0.81 10.83
N ARG A 51 -1.56 -0.55 9.72
CA ARG A 51 -3.01 -0.80 9.61
C ARG A 51 -3.27 -2.31 9.57
N PRO A 52 -4.09 -2.87 10.47
CA PRO A 52 -4.56 -4.24 10.35
C PRO A 52 -5.60 -4.34 9.21
N HIS A 53 -5.49 -5.36 8.36
CA HIS A 53 -6.42 -5.53 7.23
C HIS A 53 -7.28 -6.77 7.43
N ARG A 54 -8.60 -6.57 7.43
CA ARG A 54 -9.56 -7.68 7.59
C ARG A 54 -9.44 -8.74 6.49
N ALA A 55 -9.07 -8.36 5.28
CA ALA A 55 -8.83 -9.30 4.19
C ALA A 55 -7.56 -10.15 4.36
N LEU A 56 -6.70 -9.75 5.31
CA LEU A 56 -5.45 -10.42 5.68
C LEU A 56 -5.52 -10.89 7.14
N ASP A 57 -6.70 -11.30 7.63
CA ASP A 57 -6.89 -11.78 9.01
C ASP A 57 -6.34 -10.86 10.12
N GLY A 58 -6.31 -9.55 9.86
CA GLY A 58 -5.84 -8.55 10.80
C GLY A 58 -4.33 -8.30 10.77
N VAL A 59 -3.55 -8.98 9.90
CA VAL A 59 -2.12 -8.67 9.72
C VAL A 59 -1.91 -7.55 8.70
N THR A 60 -0.68 -7.02 8.68
CA THR A 60 -0.29 -5.90 7.81
C THR A 60 0.20 -6.43 6.45
N PRO A 61 0.07 -5.66 5.35
CA PRO A 61 0.52 -6.07 4.03
C PRO A 61 2.02 -6.38 4.00
N VAL A 62 2.82 -5.61 4.76
CA VAL A 62 4.27 -5.85 4.84
C VAL A 62 4.57 -7.21 5.50
N ALA A 63 3.84 -7.60 6.55
CA ALA A 63 4.01 -8.89 7.19
C ALA A 63 3.69 -10.04 6.23
N VAL A 64 2.53 -9.98 5.55
CA VAL A 64 2.14 -10.98 4.54
C VAL A 64 3.17 -11.09 3.42
N TYR A 65 3.70 -9.95 2.96
CA TYR A 65 4.74 -9.94 1.94
C TYR A 65 5.97 -10.70 2.41
N PHE A 66 6.54 -10.35 3.56
CA PHE A 66 7.74 -11.01 4.10
C PHE A 66 7.52 -12.49 4.41
N ASP A 67 6.35 -12.88 4.93
CA ASP A 67 5.99 -14.28 5.17
C ASP A 67 5.86 -15.09 3.86
N SER A 68 5.51 -14.42 2.76
CA SER A 68 5.38 -15.05 1.43
C SER A 68 6.71 -15.15 0.67
N LEU A 69 7.78 -14.51 1.15
CA LEU A 69 9.07 -14.52 0.48
C LEU A 69 9.79 -15.86 0.66
N PRO A 70 10.49 -16.36 -0.37
CA PRO A 70 11.44 -17.45 -0.19
C PRO A 70 12.47 -17.09 0.89
N VAL A 71 12.85 -18.07 1.73
CA VAL A 71 13.80 -17.90 2.86
C VAL A 71 15.04 -17.04 2.54
N PRO A 72 15.67 -17.12 1.35
CA PRO A 72 16.81 -16.25 1.01
C PRO A 72 16.48 -14.75 0.92
N LEU A 73 15.24 -14.39 0.56
CA LEU A 73 14.79 -13.00 0.37
C LEU A 73 14.17 -12.41 1.64
N ALA A 74 13.63 -13.25 2.53
CA ALA A 74 13.13 -12.84 3.85
C ALA A 74 14.25 -12.42 4.83
N ALA A 75 15.49 -12.85 4.60
CA ALA A 75 16.65 -12.54 5.45
C ALA A 75 17.21 -11.11 5.28
N TYR A 76 16.69 -10.32 4.33
CA TYR A 76 17.00 -8.88 4.26
C TYR A 76 16.16 -8.15 5.33
N PRO A 77 16.78 -7.56 6.36
CA PRO A 77 16.04 -7.01 7.48
C PRO A 77 15.13 -5.86 7.03
N ALA A 78 13.86 -5.96 7.44
CA ALA A 78 12.89 -4.88 7.41
C ALA A 78 13.34 -3.76 8.36
N GLY A 79 14.30 -2.93 7.94
CA GLY A 79 14.88 -1.92 8.82
C GLY A 79 15.91 -0.99 8.18
N LEU A 80 16.01 -0.92 6.85
CA LEU A 80 16.87 0.05 6.19
C LEU A 80 16.03 1.15 5.52
N HIS A 81 15.55 2.10 6.33
CA HIS A 81 15.20 3.46 5.93
C HIS A 81 15.41 4.40 7.12
#